data_AF-A0A1V9G4V4-F1
#
_entry.id   AF-A0A1V9G4V4-F1
#
_cell.length_a   1.000
_cell.length_b   1.000
_cell.length_c   1.000
_cell.angle_alpha   90.00
_cell.angle_beta   90.00
_cell.angle_gamma   90.00
#
_symmetry.space_group_name_H-M   'P 1'
#
loop_
_entity.id
_entity.type
_entity.pdbx_description
1 polymer ?
#
loop_
_entity_poly.entity_id
_entity_poly.type
_entity_poly.pdbx_seq_one_letter_code
_entity_poly.pdbx_strand_id
1 'polypeptide(L)'
;MRKGESKGEERLEHLVWTRITDKKYQELQTILGKSKDETLSGLVRKIIYRQPVKVYHHDETINIVMEELAALRTEIRAIGININQVTRFFNTYPEPKRKEFYAKIAFSSYVSTEAKIEELLDIISKLAKKWLSE
;
A
#
# COMPACT_ATOMS: atom_id res chain seq x y z
N MET A 1 -25.71 23.06 -1.36
CA MET A 1 -25.69 21.83 -0.54
C MET A 1 -24.34 21.74 0.18
N ARG A 2 -24.32 21.83 1.51
CA ARG A 2 -23.13 21.48 2.31
C ARG A 2 -23.40 20.12 2.96
N LYS A 3 -22.56 19.13 2.65
CA LYS A 3 -22.57 17.78 3.24
C LYS A 3 -22.12 17.90 4.70
N GLY A 4 -22.97 17.54 5.64
CA GLY A 4 -22.62 17.56 7.05
C GLY A 4 -23.82 17.49 7.97
N GLU A 5 -24.69 16.50 7.79
CA GLU A 5 -25.61 16.08 8.85
C GLU A 5 -25.13 14.73 9.39
N SER A 6 -24.13 14.78 10.27
CA SER A 6 -23.82 13.71 11.21
C SER A 6 -24.86 13.76 12.33
N LYS A 7 -25.67 12.69 12.44
CA LYS A 7 -26.61 12.50 13.55
C LYS A 7 -25.84 12.54 14.89
N GLY A 8 -26.14 13.53 15.73
CA GLY A 8 -25.78 13.54 17.16
C GLY A 8 -24.78 14.60 17.62
N GLU A 9 -24.27 15.47 16.76
CA GLU A 9 -23.38 16.56 17.19
C GLU A 9 -24.18 17.79 17.62
N GLU A 10 -23.86 18.32 18.81
CA GLU A 10 -24.36 19.61 19.30
C GLU A 10 -24.19 20.69 18.22
N ARG A 11 -25.21 21.53 18.05
CA ARG A 11 -25.19 22.59 17.05
C ARG A 11 -24.07 23.58 17.38
N LEU A 12 -23.37 24.02 16.33
CA LEU A 12 -22.35 25.04 16.43
C LEU A 12 -23.04 26.41 16.50
N GLU A 13 -23.27 26.90 17.71
CA GLU A 13 -24.11 28.09 17.95
C GLU A 13 -23.31 29.41 18.00
N HIS A 14 -22.03 29.34 18.35
CA HIS A 14 -21.20 30.52 18.56
C HIS A 14 -19.98 30.54 17.64
N LEU A 15 -19.66 31.74 17.17
CA LEU A 15 -18.52 31.97 16.30
C LEU A 15 -17.41 32.68 17.09
N VAL A 16 -16.20 32.13 17.02
CA VAL A 16 -15.02 32.61 17.75
C VAL A 16 -14.02 33.19 16.76
N TRP A 17 -13.77 34.49 16.84
CA TRP A 17 -12.73 35.18 16.06
C TRP A 17 -11.52 35.46 16.95
N THR A 18 -10.33 35.08 16.51
CA THR A 18 -9.08 35.48 17.16
C THR A 18 -7.98 35.69 16.13
N ARG A 19 -7.03 36.57 16.45
CA ARG A 19 -5.82 36.77 15.66
C ARG A 19 -4.72 35.91 16.22
N ILE A 20 -3.99 35.23 15.34
CA ILE A 20 -2.81 34.44 15.68
C ILE A 20 -1.59 35.01 14.96
N THR A 21 -0.41 34.68 15.49
CA THR A 21 0.85 35.04 14.83
C THR A 21 1.06 34.23 13.56
N ASP A 22 1.83 34.77 12.61
CA ASP A 22 2.15 34.08 11.37
C ASP A 22 2.82 32.73 11.61
N LYS A 23 3.76 32.67 12.56
CA LYS A 23 4.38 31.41 13.00
C LYS A 23 3.35 30.35 13.38
N LYS A 24 2.34 30.72 14.17
CA LYS A 24 1.30 29.78 14.60
C LYS A 24 0.38 29.39 13.44
N TYR A 25 0.12 30.32 12.52
CA TYR A 25 -0.65 30.04 11.31
C TYR A 25 0.05 29.00 10.43
N GLN A 26 1.36 29.13 10.20
CA GLN A 26 2.16 28.15 9.45
C GLN A 26 2.21 26.77 10.12
N GLU A 27 2.34 26.75 11.46
CA GLU A 27 2.25 25.49 12.22
C GLU A 27 0.91 24.79 12.01
N LEU A 28 -0.21 25.53 12.10
CA LEU A 28 -1.54 24.97 11.88
C LEU A 28 -1.76 24.51 10.43
N GLN A 29 -1.23 25.23 9.45
CA GLN A 29 -1.27 24.79 8.05
C GLN A 29 -0.48 23.49 7.84
N THR A 30 0.68 23.34 8.49
CA THR A 30 1.47 22.12 8.41
C THR A 30 0.71 20.92 9.00
N ILE A 31 0.03 21.12 10.13
CA ILE A 31 -0.80 20.08 10.75
C ILE A 31 -2.00 19.76 9.85
N LEU A 32 -2.66 20.77 9.29
CA LEU A 32 -3.80 20.60 8.37
C LEU A 32 -3.42 19.78 7.14
N GLY A 33 -2.25 20.06 6.54
CA GLY A 33 -1.76 19.30 5.38
C GLY A 33 -1.46 17.83 5.68
N LYS A 34 -1.27 17.47 6.96
CA LYS A 34 -1.01 16.11 7.41
C LYS A 34 -2.20 15.47 8.12
N SER A 35 -3.29 16.20 8.38
CA SER A 35 -4.49 15.66 9.03
C SER A 35 -5.57 15.35 8.00
N LYS A 36 -6.63 14.65 8.44
CA LYS A 36 -7.84 14.42 7.63
C LYS A 36 -8.83 15.57 7.66
N ASP A 37 -8.50 16.69 8.31
CA ASP A 37 -9.41 17.81 8.44
C ASP A 37 -9.48 18.60 7.14
N GLU A 38 -10.69 18.81 6.62
CA GLU A 38 -10.89 19.54 5.35
C GLU A 38 -10.67 21.05 5.51
N THR A 39 -10.71 21.58 6.74
CA THR A 39 -10.61 23.03 6.99
C THR A 39 -9.83 23.36 8.25
N LEU A 40 -9.15 24.51 8.25
CA LEU A 40 -8.46 25.06 9.41
C LEU A 40 -9.41 25.24 10.61
N SER A 41 -10.66 25.64 10.37
CA SER A 41 -11.67 25.78 11.41
C SER A 41 -12.04 24.45 12.05
N GLY A 42 -12.09 23.36 11.28
CA GLY A 42 -12.30 22.00 11.80
C GLY A 42 -11.15 21.53 12.67
N LEU A 43 -9.91 21.77 12.22
CA LEU A 43 -8.70 21.46 12.99
C LEU A 43 -8.65 22.24 14.32
N VAL A 44 -8.84 23.56 14.26
CA VAL A 44 -8.84 24.43 15.46
C VAL A 44 -9.94 24.02 16.42
N ARG A 45 -11.13 23.66 15.91
CA ARG A 45 -12.22 23.13 16.74
C ARG A 45 -11.79 21.88 17.48
N LYS A 46 -11.20 20.89 16.82
CA LYS A 46 -10.70 19.68 17.48
C LYS A 46 -9.70 20.01 18.58
N ILE A 47 -8.79 20.95 18.33
CA ILE A 47 -7.81 21.41 19.33
C ILE A 47 -8.53 22.03 20.54
N ILE A 48 -9.52 22.92 20.33
CA ILE A 48 -10.28 23.58 21.40
C ILE A 48 -11.05 22.56 22.24
N TYR A 49 -11.70 21.58 21.61
CA TYR A 49 -12.44 20.51 22.30
C TYR A 49 -11.55 19.38 22.80
N ARG A 50 -10.21 19.52 22.74
CA ARG A 50 -9.23 18.48 23.13
C ARG A 50 -9.49 17.13 22.47
N GLN A 51 -10.05 17.16 21.27
CA GLN A 51 -10.27 15.96 20.46
C GLN A 51 -8.95 15.54 19.80
N PRO A 52 -8.71 14.24 19.61
CA PRO A 52 -7.50 13.75 18.99
C PRO A 52 -7.41 14.19 17.52
N VAL A 53 -6.35 14.92 17.18
CA VAL A 53 -6.00 15.24 15.80
C VAL A 53 -5.15 14.09 15.26
N LYS A 54 -5.74 13.27 14.40
CA LYS A 54 -5.02 12.19 13.72
C LYS A 54 -4.20 12.78 12.58
N VAL A 55 -2.89 12.74 12.73
CA VAL A 55 -1.91 13.16 11.73
C VAL A 55 -1.40 11.91 11.02
N TYR A 56 -1.43 11.91 9.70
CA TYR A 56 -0.91 10.83 8.86
C TYR A 56 0.52 11.17 8.49
N HIS A 57 1.45 10.35 8.95
CA HIS A 57 2.80 10.33 8.43
C HIS A 57 2.82 9.34 7.28
N HIS A 58 2.87 9.85 6.05
CA HIS A 58 3.02 9.03 4.86
C HIS A 58 4.52 8.77 4.66
N ASP A 59 4.96 7.55 4.93
CA ASP A 59 6.34 7.13 4.67
C ASP A 59 6.46 6.70 3.21
N GLU A 60 7.05 7.56 2.37
CA GLU A 60 7.26 7.31 0.94
C GLU A 60 8.10 6.06 0.68
N THR A 61 8.92 5.62 1.63
CA THR A 61 9.72 4.40 1.45
C THR A 61 8.87 3.14 1.44
N ILE A 62 7.70 3.13 2.10
CA ILE A 62 6.76 1.99 2.07
C ILE A 62 6.09 1.87 0.70
N ASN A 63 5.85 2.99 0.03
CA ASN A 63 5.25 2.97 -1.31
C ASN A 63 6.15 2.27 -2.33
N ILE A 64 7.45 2.58 -2.32
CA ILE A 64 8.42 2.00 -3.25
C ILE A 64 8.46 0.48 -3.08
N VAL A 65 8.52 0.00 -1.83
CA VAL A 65 8.57 -1.45 -1.58
C VAL A 65 7.24 -2.13 -1.96
N MET A 66 6.10 -1.47 -1.74
CA MET A 66 4.80 -2.02 -2.17
C MET A 66 4.67 -2.12 -3.69
N GLU A 67 5.28 -1.18 -4.44
CA GLU A 67 5.35 -1.22 -5.89
C GLU A 67 6.20 -2.40 -6.38
N GLU A 68 7.40 -2.59 -5.81
CA GLU A 68 8.28 -3.72 -6.10
C GLU A 68 7.59 -5.08 -5.82
N LEU A 69 6.92 -5.20 -4.67
CA LEU A 69 6.16 -6.40 -4.32
C LEU A 69 4.99 -6.66 -5.29
N ALA A 70 4.30 -5.61 -5.75
CA ALA A 70 3.21 -5.73 -6.71
C ALA A 70 3.70 -6.20 -8.09
N ALA A 71 4.85 -5.69 -8.54
CA ALA A 71 5.50 -6.14 -9.76
C ALA A 71 5.89 -7.61 -9.67
N LEU A 72 6.59 -7.99 -8.60
CA LEU A 72 7.05 -9.37 -8.38
C LEU A 72 5.90 -10.37 -8.29
N ARG A 73 4.80 -10.02 -7.61
CA ARG A 73 3.56 -10.83 -7.59
C ARG A 73 3.01 -11.07 -8.98
N THR A 74 3.06 -10.07 -9.86
CA THR A 74 2.56 -10.16 -11.22
C THR A 74 3.43 -11.10 -12.06
N GLU A 75 4.75 -11.01 -11.93
CA GLU A 75 5.71 -11.90 -12.59
C GLU A 75 5.55 -13.36 -12.16
N ILE A 76 5.50 -13.62 -10.85
CA ILE A 76 5.29 -14.98 -10.31
C ILE A 76 3.97 -15.56 -10.82
N ARG A 77 2.89 -14.76 -10.85
CA ARG A 77 1.59 -15.18 -11.39
C ARG A 77 1.68 -15.57 -12.87
N ALA A 78 2.40 -14.80 -13.68
CA ALA A 78 2.59 -15.10 -15.09
C ALA A 78 3.35 -16.42 -15.29
N ILE A 79 4.39 -16.67 -14.49
CA ILE A 79 5.13 -17.94 -14.54
C ILE A 79 4.22 -19.11 -14.14
N GLY A 80 3.44 -18.97 -13.07
CA GLY A 80 2.48 -20.01 -12.65
C GLY A 80 1.43 -20.34 -13.72
N ILE A 81 0.93 -19.33 -14.43
CA ILE A 81 0.02 -19.53 -15.58
C ILE A 81 0.72 -20.32 -16.69
N ASN A 82 1.97 -19.98 -17.03
CA ASN A 82 2.75 -20.69 -18.05
C ASN A 82 3.02 -22.15 -17.66
N ILE A 83 3.42 -22.41 -16.42
CA ILE A 83 3.62 -23.79 -15.92
C ILE A 83 2.32 -24.59 -16.07
N ASN A 84 1.19 -24.03 -15.65
CA ASN A 84 -0.11 -24.71 -15.77
C ASN A 84 -0.48 -25.03 -17.23
N GLN A 85 -0.16 -24.14 -18.18
CA GLN A 85 -0.35 -24.41 -19.60
C GLN A 85 0.54 -25.56 -20.08
N VAL A 86 1.82 -25.56 -19.71
CA VAL A 86 2.76 -26.63 -20.06
C VAL A 86 2.33 -27.97 -19.48
N THR A 87 1.86 -27.99 -18.22
CA THR A 87 1.30 -29.20 -17.59
C THR A 87 0.07 -29.71 -18.34
N ARG A 88 -0.82 -28.83 -18.79
CA ARG A 88 -1.95 -29.23 -19.64
C ARG A 88 -1.47 -29.89 -20.93
N PHE A 89 -0.52 -29.28 -21.64
CA PHE A 89 0.03 -29.86 -22.87
C PHE A 89 0.72 -31.21 -22.62
N PHE A 90 1.50 -31.33 -21.55
CA PHE A 90 2.12 -32.60 -21.15
C PHE A 90 1.09 -33.72 -20.93
N ASN A 91 -0.05 -33.42 -20.30
CA ASN A 91 -1.10 -34.40 -20.04
C ASN A 91 -1.96 -34.70 -21.28
N THR A 92 -2.16 -33.73 -22.17
CA THR A 92 -2.96 -33.88 -23.39
C THR A 92 -2.29 -34.80 -24.41
N TYR A 93 -0.97 -34.72 -24.57
CA TYR A 93 -0.24 -35.46 -25.59
C TYR A 93 0.36 -36.77 -25.03
N PRO A 94 -0.08 -37.95 -25.50
CA PRO A 94 0.45 -39.22 -25.01
C PRO A 94 1.83 -39.55 -25.57
N GLU A 95 2.28 -38.89 -26.64
CA GLU A 95 3.53 -39.23 -27.33
C GLU A 95 4.76 -38.93 -26.44
N PRO A 96 5.67 -39.91 -26.20
CA PRO A 96 6.80 -39.74 -25.31
C PRO A 96 7.70 -38.54 -25.62
N LYS A 97 7.94 -38.28 -26.92
CA LYS A 97 8.76 -37.14 -27.37
C LYS A 97 8.10 -35.79 -27.04
N ARG A 98 6.78 -35.68 -27.13
CA ARG A 98 6.04 -34.45 -26.77
C ARG A 98 6.03 -34.25 -25.26
N LYS A 99 5.87 -35.33 -24.49
CA LYS A 99 5.99 -35.28 -23.03
C LYS A 99 7.38 -34.83 -22.59
N GLU A 100 8.43 -35.38 -23.16
CA GLU A 100 9.81 -34.97 -22.85
C GLU A 100 10.04 -33.49 -23.18
N PHE A 101 9.52 -33.01 -24.30
CA PHE A 101 9.58 -31.60 -24.68
C PHE A 101 8.90 -30.68 -23.66
N TYR A 102 7.65 -30.96 -23.28
CA TYR A 102 6.93 -30.14 -22.30
C TYR A 102 7.54 -30.25 -20.89
N ALA A 103 8.10 -31.40 -20.52
CA ALA A 103 8.83 -31.54 -19.25
C ALA A 103 10.06 -30.62 -19.19
N LYS A 104 10.81 -30.48 -20.29
CA LYS A 104 11.96 -29.56 -20.37
C LYS A 104 11.53 -28.09 -20.23
N ILE A 105 10.42 -27.69 -20.85
CA ILE A 105 9.88 -26.32 -20.74
C ILE A 105 9.36 -26.04 -19.31
N ALA A 106 8.71 -27.04 -18.69
CA ALA A 106 8.25 -26.91 -17.31
C ALA A 106 9.45 -26.74 -16.36
N PHE A 107 10.51 -27.52 -16.56
CA PHE A 107 11.73 -27.43 -15.77
C PHE A 107 12.41 -26.05 -15.89
N SER A 108 12.54 -25.51 -17.11
CA SER A 108 13.12 -24.17 -17.28
C SER A 108 12.27 -23.08 -16.60
N SER A 109 10.95 -23.22 -16.66
CA SER A 109 10.01 -22.29 -15.98
C SER A 109 10.08 -22.41 -14.46
N TYR A 110 10.30 -23.63 -13.94
CA TYR A 110 10.53 -23.87 -12.52
C TYR A 110 11.81 -23.19 -12.04
N VAL A 111 12.93 -23.37 -12.76
CA VAL A 111 14.22 -22.71 -12.44
C VAL A 111 14.08 -21.19 -12.45
N SER A 112 13.36 -20.61 -13.42
CA SER A 112 13.12 -19.16 -13.44
C SER A 112 12.22 -18.68 -12.28
N THR A 113 11.35 -19.54 -11.78
CA THR A 113 10.51 -19.23 -10.60
C THR A 113 11.36 -19.17 -9.33
N GLU A 114 12.32 -20.07 -9.18
CA GLU A 114 13.20 -20.14 -8.01
C GLU A 114 13.97 -18.83 -7.82
N ALA A 115 14.56 -18.28 -8.89
CA ALA A 115 15.23 -16.98 -8.86
C ALA A 115 14.30 -15.83 -8.41
N LYS A 116 13.02 -15.86 -8.83
CA LYS A 116 12.02 -14.86 -8.43
C LYS A 116 11.56 -15.03 -6.98
N ILE A 117 11.56 -16.25 -6.46
CA ILE A 117 11.31 -16.53 -5.05
C ILE A 117 12.46 -16.02 -4.19
N GLU A 118 13.71 -16.19 -4.62
CA GLU A 118 14.87 -15.63 -3.91
C GLU A 118 14.82 -14.10 -3.84
N GLU A 119 14.48 -13.44 -4.95
CA GLU A 119 14.27 -11.98 -5.00
C GLU A 119 13.17 -11.54 -4.02
N LEU A 120 12.06 -12.29 -3.94
CA LEU A 120 10.98 -12.03 -2.99
C LEU A 120 11.46 -12.15 -1.54
N LEU A 121 12.20 -13.21 -1.23
CA LEU A 121 12.71 -13.48 0.12
C LEU A 121 13.70 -12.38 0.57
N ASP A 122 14.51 -11.85 -0.34
CA ASP A 122 15.40 -10.72 -0.04
C ASP A 122 14.62 -9.44 0.31
N ILE A 123 13.60 -9.10 -0.48
CA ILE A 123 12.73 -7.94 -0.21
C ILE A 123 12.00 -8.12 1.14
N ILE A 124 11.43 -9.30 1.40
CA ILE A 124 10.78 -9.61 2.67
C ILE A 124 11.77 -9.48 3.84
N SER A 125 13.01 -9.94 3.67
CA SER A 125 14.05 -9.84 4.69
C SER A 125 14.45 -8.39 4.99
N LYS A 126 14.55 -7.54 3.96
CA LYS A 126 14.80 -6.10 4.10
C LYS A 126 13.65 -5.40 4.83
N LEU A 127 12.41 -5.74 4.48
CA LEU A 127 11.22 -5.23 5.17
C LEU A 127 11.16 -5.66 6.64
N ALA A 128 11.40 -6.94 6.92
CA ALA A 128 11.41 -7.47 8.28
C ALA A 128 12.47 -6.77 9.15
N LYS A 129 13.66 -6.50 8.60
CA LYS A 129 14.70 -5.72 9.30
C LYS A 129 14.24 -4.30 9.60
N LYS A 130 13.62 -3.60 8.64
CA LYS A 130 13.12 -2.24 8.86
C LYS A 130 12.04 -2.21 9.95
N TRP A 131 11.14 -3.19 9.95
CA TRP A 131 10.04 -3.26 10.92
C TRP A 131 10.51 -3.69 12.33
N LEU A 132 11.54 -4.52 12.44
CA LEU A 132 12.14 -4.92 13.73
C LEU A 132 13.10 -3.87 14.32
N SER A 133 13.45 -2.84 13.55
CA SER A 133 14.37 -1.77 13.97
C SER A 133 13.64 -0.52 14.52
N GLU A 134 12.30 -0.55 14.56
CA GLU A 134 11.43 0.38 15.31
C GLU A 134 10.98 -0.26 16.64
#